data_AF-A0A8S2KMH6-F1
#
_entry.id   AF-A0A8S2KMH6-F1
#
_cell.length_a   1.000
_cell.length_b   1.000
_cell.length_c   1.000
_cell.angle_alpha   90.00
_cell.angle_beta   90.00
_cell.angle_gamma   90.00
#
_symmetry.space_group_name_H-M   'P 1'
#
loop_
_entity.id
_entity.type
_entity.pdbx_description
1 polymer ?
#
loop_
_entity_poly.entity_id
_entity_poly.type
_entity_poly.pdbx_seq_one_letter_code
_entity_poly.pdbx_strand_id
1 'polypeptide(L)'
;MVCATIFSPKLQLCTTNIASIWAVGGDEIEEFAEEAGYPVGGDFPIKYYVIEMHYNNAELASNRTDSSGIRFYIGKELRQHDLGYLSFGTYPNSAAIAIPPKIARFNIDSYCSPRASQHFPESGHSIWTKLIRNNTATQYLFNAEAYDFNYQFENVLQQPIKLYRGDAFATRCIYNTMNKNEITLGGPRTRDEMCLHIFTYYPRMNDLYSCWTMNAMASWQRLMNSSSPITDRMLLKQWLLNITWTPGLATEWQEFYNSASRDAFFGRSGNLEQEFFSILPKYKDLQPFECEKQQTNDSAVTTIGYNSANQYKRFVLLAFVPFIVRTSFK
;
A
#
# COMPACT_ATOMS: atom_id res chain seq x y z
N MET A 1 -6.28 19.27 -7.41
CA MET A 1 -7.32 18.68 -8.28
C MET A 1 -6.90 17.24 -8.50
N VAL A 2 -7.67 16.24 -8.07
CA VAL A 2 -7.36 14.84 -8.46
C VAL A 2 -7.64 14.72 -9.95
N CYS A 3 -6.88 13.90 -10.67
CA CYS A 3 -7.12 13.61 -12.09
C CYS A 3 -8.39 12.75 -12.26
N ALA A 4 -9.54 13.37 -11.97
CA ALA A 4 -10.89 12.83 -12.13
C ALA A 4 -11.55 13.42 -13.40
N THR A 5 -10.74 13.73 -14.41
CA THR A 5 -11.20 13.53 -15.79
C THR A 5 -11.65 12.09 -15.92
N ILE A 6 -12.83 11.87 -16.50
CA ILE A 6 -13.33 10.54 -16.82
C ILE A 6 -12.35 9.93 -17.83
N PHE A 7 -11.42 9.10 -17.33
CA PHE A 7 -10.57 8.31 -18.19
C PHE A 7 -11.47 7.50 -19.11
N SER A 8 -11.16 7.47 -20.41
CA SER A 8 -11.85 6.52 -21.29
C SER A 8 -11.67 5.11 -20.72
N PRO A 9 -12.64 4.19 -20.87
CA PRO A 9 -12.51 2.82 -20.35
C PRO A 9 -11.22 2.11 -20.79
N LYS A 10 -10.62 2.53 -21.92
CA LYS A 10 -9.30 2.06 -22.39
C LYS A 10 -8.13 2.56 -21.53
N LEU A 11 -8.16 3.81 -21.08
CA LEU A 11 -7.12 4.37 -20.18
C LEU A 11 -7.20 3.79 -18.77
N GLN A 12 -8.40 3.37 -18.32
CA GLN A 12 -8.58 2.68 -17.03
C GLN A 12 -7.94 1.28 -16.98
N LEU A 13 -7.55 0.71 -18.13
CA LEU A 13 -6.73 -0.52 -18.19
C LEU A 13 -5.24 -0.24 -17.89
N CYS A 14 -4.78 1.00 -18.07
CA CYS A 14 -3.39 1.40 -17.81
C CYS A 14 -3.10 1.57 -16.31
N THR A 15 -4.11 1.80 -15.46
CA THR A 15 -3.92 2.15 -14.04
C THR A 15 -3.44 1.01 -13.14
N THR A 16 -3.34 -0.22 -13.64
CA THR A 16 -2.77 -1.37 -12.89
C THR A 16 -1.50 -1.93 -13.53
N ASN A 17 -1.23 -1.62 -14.79
CA ASN A 17 -0.06 -2.14 -15.50
C ASN A 17 1.06 -1.09 -15.48
N ILE A 18 1.77 -1.02 -14.35
CA ILE A 18 2.92 -0.13 -14.17
C ILE A 18 4.05 -0.55 -15.13
N ALA A 19 4.82 0.43 -15.62
CA ALA A 19 5.97 0.22 -16.50
C ALA A 19 7.27 0.81 -15.95
N SER A 20 7.16 1.90 -15.21
CA SER A 20 8.17 2.49 -14.33
C SER A 20 7.43 3.37 -13.32
N ILE A 21 8.05 3.65 -12.18
CA ILE A 21 7.51 4.52 -11.15
C ILE A 21 8.64 5.34 -10.52
N TRP A 22 8.37 6.61 -10.25
CA TRP A 22 9.27 7.47 -9.50
C TRP A 22 8.49 8.21 -8.42
N ALA A 23 9.15 8.45 -7.28
CA ALA A 23 8.56 9.17 -6.17
C ALA A 23 9.62 9.99 -5.41
N VAL A 24 9.20 10.86 -4.48
CA VAL A 24 10.08 11.90 -3.92
C VAL A 24 11.20 11.29 -3.09
N GLY A 25 12.45 11.67 -3.41
CA GLY A 25 13.64 11.07 -2.79
C GLY A 25 13.93 9.64 -3.25
N GLY A 26 13.25 9.19 -4.31
CA GLY A 26 13.63 8.02 -5.09
C GLY A 26 14.87 8.27 -5.94
N ASP A 27 15.60 7.21 -6.25
CA ASP A 27 16.79 7.23 -7.08
C ASP A 27 16.52 7.78 -8.49
N GLU A 28 17.53 8.38 -9.12
CA GLU A 28 17.40 8.97 -10.47
C GLU A 28 17.31 7.91 -11.58
N ILE A 29 17.73 6.67 -11.30
CA ILE A 29 17.80 5.55 -12.24
C ILE A 29 17.24 4.30 -11.56
N GLU A 30 16.15 3.78 -12.12
CA GLU A 30 15.61 2.44 -11.83
C GLU A 30 16.43 1.43 -12.64
N GLU A 31 17.32 0.67 -11.98
CA GLU A 31 18.17 -0.34 -12.63
C GLU A 31 17.51 -1.72 -12.58
N PHE A 32 17.25 -2.35 -13.73
CA PHE A 32 16.76 -3.73 -13.76
C PHE A 32 17.91 -4.74 -13.72
N ALA A 33 17.65 -5.92 -13.14
CA ALA A 33 18.60 -7.03 -13.17
C ALA A 33 18.98 -7.43 -14.61
N GLU A 34 20.23 -7.86 -14.81
CA GLU A 34 20.80 -8.13 -16.14
C GLU A 34 20.02 -9.16 -16.96
N GLU A 35 19.45 -10.18 -16.33
CA GLU A 35 18.61 -11.18 -16.99
C GLU A 35 17.16 -10.72 -17.30
N ALA A 36 16.73 -9.55 -16.85
CA ALA A 36 15.34 -9.11 -16.88
C ALA A 36 15.14 -7.75 -17.57
N GLY A 37 13.96 -7.54 -18.15
CA GLY A 37 13.61 -6.25 -18.74
C GLY A 37 12.12 -6.13 -19.02
N TYR A 38 11.60 -4.90 -19.03
CA TYR A 38 10.20 -4.66 -19.35
C TYR A 38 9.99 -4.75 -20.88
N PRO A 39 9.16 -5.67 -21.39
CA PRO A 39 8.96 -5.83 -22.84
C PRO A 39 8.13 -4.68 -23.44
N VAL A 40 8.54 -4.18 -24.61
CA VAL A 40 7.93 -3.01 -25.26
C VAL A 40 7.74 -3.22 -26.77
N GLY A 41 6.60 -2.77 -27.31
CA GLY A 41 6.36 -2.79 -28.76
C GLY A 41 6.21 -4.18 -29.38
N GLY A 42 6.58 -4.32 -30.66
CA GLY A 42 6.45 -5.58 -31.41
C GLY A 42 5.02 -6.13 -31.38
N ASP A 43 4.88 -7.43 -31.14
CA ASP A 43 3.59 -8.12 -30.99
C ASP A 43 3.00 -8.03 -29.56
N PHE A 44 3.73 -7.49 -28.57
CA PHE A 44 3.21 -7.37 -27.19
C PHE A 44 1.94 -6.50 -27.13
N PRO A 45 1.00 -6.78 -26.20
CA PRO A 45 -0.26 -6.04 -26.11
C PRO A 45 -0.09 -4.57 -25.68
N ILE A 46 1.08 -4.19 -25.15
CA ILE A 46 1.39 -2.82 -24.72
C ILE A 46 1.84 -2.00 -25.92
N LYS A 47 0.95 -1.15 -26.44
CA LYS A 47 1.23 -0.26 -27.60
C LYS A 47 1.46 1.21 -27.24
N TYR A 48 1.13 1.61 -26.01
CA TYR A 48 1.19 3.01 -25.56
C TYR A 48 1.62 3.08 -24.09
N TYR A 49 2.34 4.15 -23.73
CA TYR A 49 2.54 4.56 -22.36
C TYR A 49 1.60 5.71 -21.99
N VAL A 50 1.15 5.70 -20.74
CA VAL A 50 0.43 6.80 -20.12
C VAL A 50 1.27 7.22 -18.93
N ILE A 51 1.66 8.50 -18.88
CA ILE A 51 2.34 9.07 -17.71
C ILE A 51 1.29 9.74 -16.83
N GLU A 52 1.25 9.37 -15.55
CA GLU A 52 0.46 10.04 -14.52
C GLU A 52 1.41 10.85 -13.64
N MET A 53 1.19 12.16 -13.52
CA MET A 53 2.06 13.07 -12.78
C MET A 53 1.34 13.73 -11.62
N HIS A 54 1.94 13.66 -10.43
CA HIS A 54 1.34 14.12 -9.17
C HIS A 54 1.89 15.49 -8.76
N TYR A 55 1.19 16.55 -9.16
CA TYR A 55 1.58 17.94 -8.82
C TYR A 55 1.01 18.41 -7.48
N ASN A 56 1.88 18.70 -6.51
CA ASN A 56 1.52 19.39 -5.27
C ASN A 56 1.75 20.91 -5.39
N ASN A 57 0.76 21.64 -5.93
CA ASN A 57 0.82 23.10 -6.03
C ASN A 57 0.23 23.80 -4.79
N ALA A 58 0.90 23.66 -3.64
CA ALA A 58 0.45 24.23 -2.37
C ALA A 58 0.45 25.78 -2.35
N GLU A 59 1.31 26.41 -3.15
CA GLU A 59 1.41 27.87 -3.31
C GLU A 59 0.34 28.45 -4.25
N LEU A 60 -0.45 27.60 -4.92
CA LEU A 60 -1.38 27.98 -5.98
C LEU A 60 -0.72 28.80 -7.11
N ALA A 61 0.56 28.52 -7.38
CA ALA A 61 1.35 29.23 -8.38
C ALA A 61 0.71 29.10 -9.77
N SER A 62 0.50 30.23 -10.43
CA SER A 62 0.02 30.33 -11.81
C SER A 62 1.18 30.43 -12.80
N ASN A 63 0.89 30.24 -14.09
CA ASN A 63 1.83 30.45 -15.20
C ASN A 63 3.15 29.66 -15.11
N ARG A 64 3.16 28.49 -14.45
CA ARG A 64 4.28 27.54 -14.54
C ARG A 64 4.02 26.55 -15.68
N THR A 65 5.00 26.41 -16.57
CA THR A 65 5.07 25.34 -17.56
C THR A 65 6.01 24.27 -17.02
N ASP A 66 5.58 23.01 -17.07
CA ASP A 66 6.41 21.85 -16.74
C ASP A 66 6.64 21.00 -17.99
N SER A 67 7.82 20.38 -18.05
CA SER A 67 8.20 19.41 -19.09
C SER A 67 8.96 18.22 -18.48
N SER A 68 8.59 17.83 -17.27
CA SER A 68 9.14 16.70 -16.54
C SER A 68 8.61 15.38 -17.11
N GLY A 69 9.32 14.28 -16.88
CA GLY A 69 8.94 12.97 -17.39
C GLY A 69 9.97 11.89 -17.08
N ILE A 70 9.72 10.67 -17.58
CA ILE A 70 10.56 9.49 -17.38
C ILE A 70 11.34 9.19 -18.67
N ARG A 71 12.62 8.84 -18.55
CA ARG A 71 13.48 8.40 -19.68
C ARG A 71 13.68 6.89 -19.63
N PHE A 72 13.18 6.19 -20.64
CA PHE A 72 13.43 4.76 -20.82
C PHE A 72 14.68 4.51 -21.67
N TYR A 73 15.54 3.60 -21.23
CA TYR A 73 16.67 3.08 -22.00
C TYR A 73 16.30 1.73 -22.59
N ILE A 74 16.06 1.67 -23.90
CA ILE A 74 15.43 0.53 -24.58
C ILE A 74 16.47 -0.24 -25.41
N GLY A 75 16.64 -1.53 -25.11
CA GLY A 75 17.42 -2.47 -25.91
C GLY A 75 16.66 -2.96 -27.15
N LYS A 76 17.39 -3.47 -28.16
CA LYS A 76 16.79 -4.07 -29.37
C LYS A 76 16.38 -5.53 -29.21
N GLU A 77 16.94 -6.20 -28.21
CA GLU A 77 16.77 -7.63 -27.96
C GLU A 77 16.04 -7.83 -26.63
N LEU A 78 15.21 -8.88 -26.55
CA LEU A 78 14.54 -9.25 -25.31
C LEU A 78 15.56 -9.82 -24.31
N ARG A 79 15.35 -9.52 -23.03
CA ARG A 79 16.08 -10.14 -21.92
C ARG A 79 15.57 -11.56 -21.68
N GLN A 80 16.24 -12.32 -20.81
CA GLN A 80 15.86 -13.71 -20.53
C GLN A 80 14.45 -13.81 -19.92
N HIS A 81 14.05 -12.82 -19.13
CA HIS A 81 12.77 -12.79 -18.42
C HIS A 81 12.08 -11.43 -18.57
N ASP A 82 10.77 -11.45 -18.86
CA ASP A 82 9.94 -10.24 -18.83
C ASP A 82 9.80 -9.74 -17.39
N LEU A 83 9.94 -8.43 -17.18
CA LEU A 83 9.72 -7.75 -15.91
C LEU A 83 8.28 -7.25 -15.79
N GLY A 84 7.72 -7.36 -14.59
CA GLY A 84 6.40 -6.84 -14.20
C GLY A 84 6.46 -6.17 -12.83
N TYR A 85 5.37 -5.50 -12.45
CA TYR A 85 5.22 -4.86 -11.14
C TYR A 85 4.02 -5.47 -10.41
N LEU A 86 4.13 -5.65 -9.09
CA LEU A 86 2.97 -5.93 -8.23
C LEU A 86 2.80 -4.79 -7.24
N SER A 87 1.59 -4.24 -7.18
CA SER A 87 1.21 -3.24 -6.20
C SER A 87 0.28 -3.85 -5.15
N PHE A 88 0.59 -3.72 -3.87
CA PHE A 88 -0.15 -4.39 -2.80
C PHE A 88 -0.12 -3.63 -1.48
N GLY A 89 -0.95 -4.04 -0.53
CA GLY A 89 -1.10 -3.40 0.78
C GLY A 89 -2.54 -3.02 1.07
N THR A 90 -2.75 -1.87 1.72
CA THR A 90 -4.09 -1.32 1.98
C THR A 90 -4.58 -0.54 0.77
N TYR A 91 -5.81 -0.80 0.33
CA TYR A 91 -6.41 -0.05 -0.78
C TYR A 91 -6.50 1.46 -0.42
N PRO A 92 -6.08 2.40 -1.29
CA PRO A 92 -6.02 3.83 -0.95
C PRO A 92 -7.40 4.51 -0.97
N ASN A 93 -8.28 4.14 -0.03
CA ASN A 93 -9.60 4.74 0.14
C ASN A 93 -10.04 4.83 1.61
N SER A 94 -11.11 5.57 1.87
CA SER A 94 -11.65 5.83 3.22
C SER A 94 -12.34 4.62 3.88
N ALA A 95 -12.63 3.54 3.14
CA ALA A 95 -13.12 2.27 3.70
C ALA A 95 -11.99 1.35 4.17
N ALA A 96 -10.75 1.61 3.75
CA ALA A 96 -9.59 0.85 4.17
C ALA A 96 -8.73 1.62 5.19
N ILE A 97 -8.56 2.93 5.00
CA ILE A 97 -7.75 3.80 5.86
C ILE A 97 -8.63 4.91 6.43
N ALA A 98 -8.81 4.90 7.75
CA ALA A 98 -9.53 5.90 8.52
C ALA A 98 -8.89 6.00 9.91
N ILE A 99 -7.87 6.86 10.02
CA ILE A 99 -6.96 6.96 11.17
C ILE A 99 -7.46 8.09 12.10
N PRO A 100 -7.67 7.82 13.40
CA PRO A 100 -8.08 8.85 14.36
C PRO A 100 -7.06 10.00 14.46
N PRO A 101 -7.47 11.22 14.84
CA PRO A 101 -6.55 12.25 15.31
C PRO A 101 -5.96 11.87 16.69
N LYS A 102 -4.85 12.52 17.07
CA LYS A 102 -4.26 12.43 18.42
C LYS A 102 -3.80 11.03 18.88
N ILE A 103 -3.42 10.17 17.94
CA ILE A 103 -2.85 8.84 18.24
C ILE A 103 -1.36 8.81 17.89
N ALA A 104 -0.51 8.39 18.84
CA ALA A 104 0.93 8.26 18.63
C ALA A 104 1.32 7.05 17.77
N ARG A 105 0.49 6.00 17.78
CA ARG A 105 0.71 4.74 17.07
C ARG A 105 -0.63 4.10 16.71
N PHE A 106 -0.98 4.11 15.44
CA PHE A 106 -2.16 3.44 14.91
C PHE A 106 -1.73 2.44 13.83
N ASN A 107 -2.16 1.18 13.92
CA ASN A 107 -1.72 0.12 13.05
C ASN A 107 -2.83 -0.32 12.09
N ILE A 108 -2.54 -0.30 10.79
CA ILE A 108 -3.39 -0.91 9.77
C ILE A 108 -2.65 -2.08 9.14
N ASP A 109 -3.25 -3.27 9.30
CA ASP A 109 -2.76 -4.50 8.71
C ASP A 109 -3.48 -4.80 7.39
N SER A 110 -2.74 -5.36 6.45
CA SER A 110 -3.23 -5.81 5.14
C SER A 110 -2.60 -7.15 4.76
N TYR A 111 -3.36 -7.94 4.01
CA TYR A 111 -3.04 -9.32 3.70
C TYR A 111 -3.33 -9.64 2.24
N CYS A 112 -2.32 -10.13 1.55
CA CYS A 112 -2.44 -10.71 0.23
C CYS A 112 -2.44 -12.24 0.34
N SER A 113 -3.56 -12.85 -0.05
CA SER A 113 -3.85 -14.27 0.14
C SER A 113 -2.90 -15.21 -0.63
N PRO A 114 -2.66 -16.44 -0.14
CA PRO A 114 -2.09 -17.54 -0.92
C PRO A 114 -2.82 -17.78 -2.25
N ARG A 115 -4.09 -17.41 -2.38
CA ARG A 115 -4.80 -17.49 -3.68
C ARG A 115 -4.21 -16.55 -4.73
N ALA A 116 -3.71 -15.38 -4.36
CA ALA A 116 -2.96 -14.53 -5.29
C ALA A 116 -1.70 -15.23 -5.81
N SER A 117 -1.04 -16.03 -4.97
CA SER A 117 0.11 -16.85 -5.38
C SER A 117 -0.24 -18.11 -6.18
N GLN A 118 -1.52 -18.48 -6.36
CA GLN A 118 -1.90 -19.61 -7.22
C GLN A 118 -1.58 -19.34 -8.70
N HIS A 119 -1.56 -18.06 -9.07
CA HIS A 119 -1.08 -17.56 -10.37
C HIS A 119 0.43 -17.78 -10.59
N PHE A 120 1.18 -18.21 -9.57
CA PHE A 120 2.62 -18.49 -9.69
C PHE A 120 2.84 -19.88 -10.30
N PRO A 121 3.88 -20.07 -11.14
CA PRO A 121 4.27 -21.39 -11.65
C PRO A 121 4.61 -22.37 -10.52
N GLU A 122 4.47 -23.68 -10.79
CA GLU A 122 4.77 -24.75 -9.83
C GLU A 122 6.26 -24.81 -9.44
N SER A 123 7.13 -24.23 -10.27
CA SER A 123 8.54 -23.96 -10.02
C SER A 123 8.84 -22.46 -10.22
N GLY A 124 8.86 -21.65 -9.14
CA GLY A 124 8.96 -20.17 -9.20
C GLY A 124 9.45 -19.51 -7.88
N HIS A 125 9.73 -18.18 -7.88
CA HIS A 125 10.64 -17.46 -6.94
C HIS A 125 10.28 -15.95 -6.52
N SER A 126 10.89 -15.35 -5.43
CA SER A 126 10.35 -14.40 -4.36
C SER A 126 10.88 -12.98 -4.29
N ILE A 127 9.99 -12.23 -3.63
CA ILE A 127 9.80 -10.83 -3.49
C ILE A 127 9.43 -10.54 -2.03
N TRP A 128 9.60 -9.29 -1.61
CA TRP A 128 9.76 -8.94 -0.22
C TRP A 128 8.74 -7.88 0.34
N THR A 129 7.66 -8.36 1.00
CA THR A 129 6.99 -7.78 2.22
C THR A 129 6.42 -8.91 3.08
N LYS A 130 6.57 -8.85 4.43
CA LYS A 130 6.66 -9.99 5.37
C LYS A 130 6.01 -11.29 4.88
N LEU A 131 6.87 -12.22 4.48
CA LEU A 131 6.53 -13.45 3.79
C LEU A 131 6.08 -14.52 4.79
N ILE A 132 4.89 -15.04 4.55
CA ILE A 132 4.32 -16.15 5.29
C ILE A 132 4.36 -17.39 4.42
N ARG A 133 5.03 -18.43 4.93
CA ARG A 133 5.07 -19.76 4.35
C ARG A 133 4.65 -20.77 5.39
N ASN A 134 3.69 -21.64 5.08
CA ASN A 134 3.13 -22.62 6.02
C ASN A 134 2.71 -21.99 7.37
N ASN A 135 2.00 -20.85 7.31
CA ASN A 135 1.60 -20.01 8.46
C ASN A 135 2.74 -19.48 9.35
N THR A 136 4.00 -19.71 8.96
CA THR A 136 5.18 -19.22 9.66
C THR A 136 5.69 -17.96 8.96
N ALA A 137 5.84 -16.90 9.75
CA ALA A 137 6.53 -15.69 9.34
C ALA A 137 8.01 -16.02 9.12
N THR A 138 8.51 -15.87 7.90
CA THR A 138 9.86 -16.34 7.54
C THR A 138 10.93 -15.26 7.73
N GLN A 139 10.65 -14.01 7.33
CA GLN A 139 11.61 -12.91 7.40
C GLN A 139 10.96 -11.53 7.15
N TYR A 140 11.69 -10.46 7.50
CA TYR A 140 11.42 -9.07 7.07
C TYR A 140 12.16 -8.72 5.79
N LEU A 141 11.58 -7.77 5.07
CA LEU A 141 11.56 -7.78 3.63
C LEU A 141 11.62 -6.34 3.07
N PHE A 142 10.70 -5.49 3.55
CA PHE A 142 11.05 -4.16 4.00
C PHE A 142 10.89 -4.11 5.54
N ASN A 143 11.69 -3.30 6.22
CA ASN A 143 11.39 -2.81 7.57
C ASN A 143 12.02 -1.42 7.74
N ALA A 144 11.21 -0.38 7.60
CA ALA A 144 11.61 0.99 7.91
C ALA A 144 10.86 1.47 9.16
N GLU A 145 11.47 1.26 10.32
CA GLU A 145 10.90 1.66 11.61
C GLU A 145 10.84 3.20 11.77
N ALA A 146 11.66 3.92 10.99
CA ALA A 146 11.69 5.37 10.86
C ALA A 146 11.50 5.79 9.39
N TYR A 147 10.41 5.36 8.77
CA TYR A 147 10.07 5.72 7.38
C TYR A 147 9.84 7.23 7.22
N ASP A 148 10.50 7.87 6.25
CA ASP A 148 10.28 9.27 5.87
C ASP A 148 9.65 9.35 4.47
N PHE A 149 8.53 10.07 4.38
CA PHE A 149 7.86 10.38 3.11
C PHE A 149 8.77 11.07 2.09
N ASN A 150 9.79 11.80 2.51
CA ASN A 150 10.66 12.52 1.59
C ASN A 150 11.80 11.64 1.04
N TYR A 151 11.82 10.35 1.39
CA TYR A 151 12.85 9.39 1.02
C TYR A 151 12.23 8.05 0.60
N GLN A 152 11.63 8.05 -0.60
CA GLN A 152 10.87 6.95 -1.20
C GLN A 152 11.78 6.16 -2.18
N PHE A 153 12.91 5.67 -1.66
CA PHE A 153 14.02 5.07 -2.43
C PHE A 153 13.77 3.65 -2.94
N GLU A 154 14.50 3.24 -4.00
CA GLU A 154 14.49 1.86 -4.45
C GLU A 154 15.37 1.01 -3.51
N ASN A 155 14.80 -0.01 -2.88
CA ASN A 155 15.61 -0.92 -2.07
C ASN A 155 16.12 -2.07 -2.95
N VAL A 156 17.17 -1.78 -3.72
CA VAL A 156 17.86 -2.77 -4.55
C VAL A 156 18.36 -3.92 -3.68
N LEU A 157 17.76 -5.09 -3.88
CA LEU A 157 18.09 -6.29 -3.13
C LEU A 157 19.45 -6.82 -3.56
N GLN A 158 20.38 -6.94 -2.60
CA GLN A 158 21.72 -7.51 -2.85
C GLN A 158 21.67 -8.90 -3.51
N GLN A 159 20.61 -9.66 -3.25
CA GLN A 159 20.27 -10.90 -3.94
C GLN A 159 18.74 -10.95 -4.16
N PRO A 160 18.25 -11.28 -5.37
CA PRO A 160 16.82 -11.51 -5.58
C PRO A 160 16.38 -12.84 -4.95
N ILE A 161 15.09 -13.01 -4.65
CA ILE A 161 14.62 -14.03 -3.67
C ILE A 161 13.73 -15.13 -4.31
N LYS A 162 13.13 -16.06 -3.52
CA LYS A 162 12.41 -17.32 -3.90
C LYS A 162 10.98 -17.62 -3.23
N LEU A 163 9.84 -17.42 -3.96
CA LEU A 163 8.35 -17.31 -3.68
C LEU A 163 7.67 -18.44 -4.43
N TYR A 164 6.73 -19.09 -3.78
CA TYR A 164 6.06 -20.24 -4.35
C TYR A 164 4.55 -20.04 -4.31
N ARG A 165 3.84 -20.83 -5.12
CA ARG A 165 2.42 -21.05 -4.90
C ARG A 165 2.18 -21.51 -3.46
N GLY A 166 1.29 -20.81 -2.77
CA GLY A 166 1.01 -20.97 -1.34
C GLY A 166 1.56 -19.87 -0.44
N ASP A 167 2.48 -19.03 -0.92
CA ASP A 167 3.03 -17.92 -0.15
C ASP A 167 2.05 -16.74 -0.04
N ALA A 168 2.11 -16.03 1.09
CA ALA A 168 1.29 -14.86 1.37
C ALA A 168 2.11 -13.67 1.85
N PHE A 169 1.59 -12.46 1.63
CA PHE A 169 2.22 -11.20 2.04
C PHE A 169 1.39 -10.54 3.15
N ALA A 170 2.00 -10.25 4.29
CA ALA A 170 1.40 -9.41 5.33
C ALA A 170 2.11 -8.06 5.42
N THR A 171 1.33 -6.99 5.33
CA THR A 171 1.76 -5.60 5.46
C THR A 171 1.22 -5.03 6.77
N ARG A 172 2.03 -4.23 7.47
CA ARG A 172 1.60 -3.42 8.62
C ARG A 172 2.12 -2.00 8.42
N CYS A 173 1.21 -1.05 8.24
CA CYS A 173 1.54 0.37 8.26
C CYS A 173 1.20 0.96 9.63
N ILE A 174 2.11 1.80 10.13
CA ILE A 174 2.05 2.40 11.46
C ILE A 174 2.02 3.92 11.28
N TYR A 175 0.96 4.55 11.77
CA TYR A 175 0.71 5.98 11.61
C TYR A 175 0.83 6.72 12.94
N ASN A 176 1.27 7.98 12.88
CA ASN A 176 1.26 8.93 14.00
C ASN A 176 0.49 10.19 13.59
N THR A 177 -0.58 10.48 14.34
CA THR A 177 -1.50 11.60 14.11
C THR A 177 -1.56 12.56 15.30
N MET A 178 -0.56 12.56 16.20
CA MET A 178 -0.48 13.47 17.35
C MET A 178 -0.61 14.96 16.94
N ASN A 179 -0.07 15.31 15.77
CA ASN A 179 -0.14 16.66 15.21
C ASN A 179 -1.43 16.94 14.40
N LYS A 180 -2.32 15.97 14.21
CA LYS A 180 -3.60 16.13 13.50
C LYS A 180 -4.73 16.38 14.52
N ASN A 181 -5.72 17.18 14.13
CA ASN A 181 -6.94 17.44 14.92
C ASN A 181 -8.18 16.75 14.31
N GLU A 182 -8.09 16.31 13.06
CA GLU A 182 -9.16 15.68 12.28
C GLU A 182 -8.76 14.25 11.89
N ILE A 183 -9.75 13.42 11.56
CA ILE A 183 -9.52 12.09 11.01
C ILE A 183 -8.69 12.17 9.72
N THR A 184 -7.73 11.25 9.56
CA THR A 184 -6.94 11.15 8.33
C THR A 184 -7.43 9.95 7.53
N LEU A 185 -7.81 10.16 6.26
CA LEU A 185 -8.51 9.17 5.42
C LEU A 185 -7.64 8.68 4.27
N GLY A 186 -7.88 7.46 3.80
CA GLY A 186 -7.24 6.93 2.60
C GLY A 186 -7.64 7.65 1.32
N GLY A 187 -6.65 7.92 0.45
CA GLY A 187 -6.89 8.56 -0.84
C GLY A 187 -5.63 9.16 -1.53
N PRO A 188 -5.79 9.70 -2.75
CA PRO A 188 -4.69 10.19 -3.60
C PRO A 188 -4.27 11.65 -3.38
N ARG A 189 -4.66 12.29 -2.27
CA ARG A 189 -4.32 13.70 -2.00
C ARG A 189 -3.19 13.79 -0.99
N THR A 190 -2.40 14.86 -1.03
CA THR A 190 -1.32 15.19 -0.06
C THR A 190 -1.80 15.47 1.39
N ARG A 191 -3.07 15.20 1.69
CA ARG A 191 -3.66 15.24 3.04
C ARG A 191 -4.34 13.92 3.42
N ASP A 192 -4.52 13.05 2.44
CA ASP A 192 -5.04 11.71 2.57
C ASP A 192 -3.82 10.78 2.81
N GLU A 193 -4.06 9.53 3.20
CA GLU A 193 -3.02 8.55 3.54
C GLU A 193 -3.02 7.34 2.62
N MET A 194 -1.90 6.63 2.54
CA MET A 194 -1.81 5.34 1.83
C MET A 194 -0.94 4.33 2.58
N CYS A 195 -1.09 3.05 2.25
CA CYS A 195 -0.22 1.99 2.71
C CYS A 195 -0.03 1.03 1.55
N LEU A 196 0.87 1.41 0.64
CA LEU A 196 1.20 0.65 -0.56
C LEU A 196 2.58 0.02 -0.37
N HIS A 197 2.85 -0.99 -1.16
CA HIS A 197 4.17 -1.49 -1.51
C HIS A 197 4.11 -1.82 -3.00
N ILE A 198 5.17 -1.50 -3.74
CA ILE A 198 5.27 -1.79 -5.17
C ILE A 198 6.62 -2.38 -5.40
N PHE A 199 6.68 -3.61 -5.92
CA PHE A 199 7.93 -4.25 -6.30
C PHE A 199 7.96 -4.54 -7.79
N THR A 200 9.16 -4.68 -8.34
CA THR A 200 9.40 -5.31 -9.65
C THR A 200 9.62 -6.82 -9.46
N TYR A 201 9.30 -7.60 -10.49
CA TYR A 201 9.52 -9.04 -10.48
C TYR A 201 9.61 -9.63 -11.88
N TYR A 202 10.27 -10.78 -12.00
CA TYR A 202 10.29 -11.57 -13.22
C TYR A 202 10.18 -13.07 -12.90
N PRO A 203 9.40 -13.86 -13.69
CA PRO A 203 8.90 -13.46 -14.98
C PRO A 203 7.56 -12.76 -14.76
N ARG A 204 7.25 -11.83 -15.65
CA ARG A 204 5.98 -11.15 -15.61
C ARG A 204 4.82 -12.15 -15.64
N MET A 205 3.90 -12.02 -14.69
CA MET A 205 2.65 -12.79 -14.70
C MET A 205 1.58 -12.02 -15.47
N ASN A 206 0.73 -12.75 -16.20
CA ASN A 206 -0.31 -12.15 -17.03
C ASN A 206 -1.52 -11.63 -16.23
N ASP A 207 -1.75 -12.21 -15.06
CA ASP A 207 -3.03 -12.09 -14.34
C ASP A 207 -2.91 -11.50 -12.92
N LEU A 208 -1.70 -11.27 -12.40
CA LEU A 208 -1.48 -10.63 -11.10
C LEU A 208 -0.67 -9.33 -11.24
N TYR A 209 -1.36 -8.18 -11.14
CA TYR A 209 -0.76 -6.84 -11.09
C TYR A 209 -1.04 -6.10 -9.78
N SER A 210 -2.06 -6.52 -9.03
CA SER A 210 -2.34 -5.90 -7.73
C SER A 210 -2.93 -6.86 -6.68
N CYS A 211 -2.75 -6.50 -5.40
CA CYS A 211 -3.30 -7.25 -4.27
C CYS A 211 -3.62 -6.34 -3.07
N TRP A 212 -4.89 -5.99 -2.88
CA TRP A 212 -5.33 -4.96 -1.95
C TRP A 212 -6.23 -5.49 -0.85
N THR A 213 -6.08 -4.97 0.38
CA THR A 213 -7.02 -5.22 1.49
C THR A 213 -7.80 -3.96 1.85
N MET A 214 -9.08 -4.11 2.22
CA MET A 214 -9.88 -3.08 2.89
C MET A 214 -10.82 -3.68 3.94
N ASN A 215 -11.32 -2.87 4.88
CA ASN A 215 -12.35 -3.32 5.79
C ASN A 215 -13.64 -3.57 5.00
N ALA A 216 -14.26 -4.73 5.20
CA ALA A 216 -15.49 -5.09 4.53
C ALA A 216 -16.61 -4.11 4.91
N MET A 217 -17.46 -3.72 3.96
CA MET A 217 -18.52 -2.73 4.21
C MET A 217 -19.50 -3.17 5.32
N ALA A 218 -19.67 -4.48 5.53
CA ALA A 218 -20.45 -5.02 6.65
C ALA A 218 -19.87 -4.66 8.03
N SER A 219 -18.54 -4.52 8.16
CA SER A 219 -17.90 -4.05 9.40
C SER A 219 -18.23 -2.59 9.68
N TRP A 220 -18.18 -1.75 8.64
CA TRP A 220 -18.57 -0.34 8.73
C TRP A 220 -20.06 -0.18 9.06
N GLN A 221 -20.94 -0.95 8.41
CA GLN A 221 -22.38 -0.96 8.70
C GLN A 221 -22.68 -1.27 10.17
N ARG A 222 -22.00 -2.28 10.75
CA ARG A 222 -22.10 -2.63 12.18
C ARG A 222 -21.60 -1.50 13.08
N LEU A 223 -20.43 -0.93 12.80
CA LEU A 223 -19.86 0.17 13.59
C LEU A 223 -20.74 1.44 13.56
N MET A 224 -21.36 1.71 12.42
CA MET A 224 -22.29 2.82 12.22
C MET A 224 -23.69 2.58 12.80
N ASN A 225 -23.99 1.35 13.27
CA ASN A 225 -25.34 0.91 13.62
C ASN A 225 -26.38 1.21 12.52
N SER A 226 -25.98 1.08 11.25
CA SER A 226 -26.83 1.42 10.10
C SER A 226 -27.74 0.26 9.72
N SER A 227 -29.05 0.47 9.78
CA SER A 227 -30.06 -0.51 9.33
C SER A 227 -30.10 -0.66 7.79
N SER A 228 -29.56 0.30 7.04
CA SER A 228 -29.47 0.24 5.58
C SER A 228 -28.09 -0.27 5.14
N PRO A 229 -28.00 -1.14 4.12
CA PRO A 229 -26.73 -1.56 3.53
C PRO A 229 -25.98 -0.36 2.96
N ILE A 230 -24.86 0.00 3.58
CA ILE A 230 -23.91 0.98 3.05
C ILE A 230 -23.15 0.29 1.91
N THR A 231 -23.66 0.44 0.69
CA THR A 231 -22.93 0.15 -0.55
C THR A 231 -22.19 1.38 -1.08
N ASP A 232 -22.61 2.59 -0.65
CA ASP A 232 -22.00 3.85 -1.07
C ASP A 232 -20.79 4.24 -0.20
N ARG A 233 -19.62 4.30 -0.85
CA ARG A 233 -18.36 4.76 -0.26
C ARG A 233 -18.38 6.25 0.09
N MET A 234 -19.23 7.06 -0.55
CA MET A 234 -19.39 8.48 -0.25
C MET A 234 -20.11 8.69 1.09
N LEU A 235 -21.17 7.94 1.38
CA LEU A 235 -21.87 7.98 2.68
C LEU A 235 -20.93 7.61 3.83
N LEU A 236 -20.14 6.54 3.69
CA LEU A 236 -19.13 6.17 4.68
C LEU A 236 -18.13 7.31 4.89
N LYS A 237 -17.63 7.91 3.81
CA LYS A 237 -16.68 9.04 3.89
C LYS A 237 -17.27 10.26 4.59
N GLN A 238 -18.54 10.60 4.32
CA GLN A 238 -19.23 11.70 5.00
C GLN A 238 -19.43 11.41 6.50
N TRP A 239 -19.84 10.18 6.85
CA TRP A 239 -19.97 9.79 8.25
C TRP A 239 -18.64 9.87 9.00
N LEU A 240 -17.56 9.32 8.44
CA LEU A 240 -16.21 9.37 9.04
C LEU A 240 -15.73 10.80 9.32
N LEU A 241 -16.03 11.75 8.42
CA LEU A 241 -15.68 13.17 8.58
C LEU A 241 -16.52 13.88 9.66
N ASN A 242 -17.69 13.36 10.00
CA ASN A 242 -18.60 13.93 11.01
C ASN A 242 -18.41 13.32 12.41
N ILE A 243 -17.49 12.37 12.59
CA ILE A 243 -17.20 11.76 13.90
C ILE A 243 -16.61 12.81 14.84
N THR A 244 -17.21 12.97 16.02
CA THR A 244 -16.62 13.72 17.13
C THR A 244 -15.66 12.82 17.89
N TRP A 245 -14.37 13.09 17.79
CA TRP A 245 -13.32 12.26 18.37
C TRP A 245 -13.09 12.53 19.85
N THR A 246 -13.20 11.49 20.67
CA THR A 246 -12.72 11.47 22.06
C THR A 246 -11.46 10.61 22.16
N PRO A 247 -10.60 10.80 23.18
CA PRO A 247 -9.43 9.95 23.39
C PRO A 247 -9.80 8.46 23.49
N GLY A 248 -10.89 8.14 24.24
CA GLY A 248 -11.40 6.78 24.36
C GLY A 248 -11.81 6.17 23.01
N LEU A 249 -12.60 6.89 22.21
CA LEU A 249 -13.01 6.43 20.87
C LEU A 249 -11.81 6.23 19.94
N ALA A 250 -10.83 7.13 19.99
CA ALA A 250 -9.61 7.04 19.19
C ALA A 250 -8.76 5.81 19.57
N THR A 251 -8.72 5.45 20.86
CA THR A 251 -8.07 4.22 21.35
C THR A 251 -8.84 2.97 20.94
N GLU A 252 -10.16 2.94 21.10
CA GLU A 252 -11.03 1.80 20.74
C GLU A 252 -11.09 1.56 19.23
N TRP A 253 -10.78 2.57 18.41
CA TRP A 253 -10.73 2.45 16.95
C TRP A 253 -9.71 1.42 16.46
N GLN A 254 -8.63 1.18 17.23
CA GLN A 254 -7.67 0.12 16.94
C GLN A 254 -8.34 -1.27 17.05
N GLU A 255 -9.23 -1.47 18.01
CA GLU A 255 -9.94 -2.76 18.19
C GLU A 255 -10.96 -3.00 17.08
N PHE A 256 -11.60 -1.95 16.57
CA PHE A 256 -12.37 -2.05 15.33
C PHE A 256 -11.47 -2.55 14.18
N TYR A 257 -10.27 -1.99 14.00
CA TYR A 257 -9.34 -2.46 12.99
C TYR A 257 -8.81 -3.89 13.26
N ASN A 258 -8.58 -4.27 14.51
CA ASN A 258 -8.13 -5.62 14.89
C ASN A 258 -9.21 -6.70 14.63
N SER A 259 -10.49 -6.35 14.78
CA SER A 259 -11.63 -7.30 14.75
C SER A 259 -12.50 -7.24 13.50
N ALA A 260 -12.43 -6.18 12.69
CA ALA A 260 -13.26 -6.04 11.50
C ALA A 260 -12.93 -7.09 10.41
N SER A 261 -13.97 -7.69 9.84
CA SER A 261 -13.84 -8.51 8.64
C SER A 261 -13.29 -7.69 7.47
N ARG A 262 -12.50 -8.32 6.60
CA ARG A 262 -11.81 -7.71 5.45
C ARG A 262 -12.26 -8.30 4.12
N ASP A 263 -12.20 -7.47 3.09
CA ASP A 263 -12.21 -7.91 1.70
C ASP A 263 -10.79 -7.74 1.14
N ALA A 264 -10.23 -8.81 0.58
CA ALA A 264 -9.00 -8.77 -0.20
C ALA A 264 -9.34 -8.92 -1.69
N PHE A 265 -8.71 -8.10 -2.54
CA PHE A 265 -8.90 -8.08 -3.98
C PHE A 265 -7.57 -8.30 -4.67
N PHE A 266 -7.46 -9.29 -5.55
CA PHE A 266 -6.21 -9.59 -6.25
C PHE A 266 -6.44 -9.95 -7.71
N GLY A 267 -5.44 -9.66 -8.55
CA GLY A 267 -5.47 -9.98 -9.97
C GLY A 267 -5.11 -8.77 -10.84
N ARG A 268 -5.80 -8.64 -11.98
CA ARG A 268 -5.62 -7.57 -12.97
C ARG A 268 -6.86 -6.70 -13.15
N SER A 269 -6.70 -5.47 -13.66
CA SER A 269 -7.86 -4.64 -14.05
C SER A 269 -8.78 -5.40 -15.00
N GLY A 270 -10.08 -5.40 -14.71
CA GLY A 270 -11.10 -6.18 -15.44
C GLY A 270 -11.21 -7.67 -15.08
N ASN A 271 -10.29 -8.23 -14.29
CA ASN A 271 -10.38 -9.60 -13.74
C ASN A 271 -9.74 -9.65 -12.34
N LEU A 272 -10.46 -9.09 -11.36
CA LEU A 272 -10.10 -9.13 -9.95
C LEU A 272 -10.88 -10.24 -9.25
N GLU A 273 -10.17 -11.15 -8.59
CA GLU A 273 -10.74 -12.06 -7.61
C GLU A 273 -10.96 -11.32 -6.29
N GLN A 274 -11.98 -11.75 -5.54
CA GLN A 274 -12.25 -11.28 -4.17
C GLN A 274 -12.18 -12.47 -3.19
N GLU A 275 -11.64 -12.21 -2.01
CA GLU A 275 -11.66 -13.14 -0.88
C GLU A 275 -12.07 -12.40 0.40
N PHE A 276 -13.01 -12.99 1.15
CA PHE A 276 -13.53 -12.44 2.39
C PHE A 276 -12.88 -13.13 3.59
N PHE A 277 -12.39 -12.32 4.53
CA PHE A 277 -11.82 -12.76 5.80
C PHE A 277 -12.70 -12.27 6.94
N SER A 278 -13.25 -13.17 7.76
CA SER A 278 -13.99 -12.81 8.97
C SER A 278 -13.12 -12.06 9.99
N ILE A 279 -11.84 -12.43 10.05
CA ILE A 279 -10.74 -11.73 10.72
C ILE A 279 -9.46 -11.99 9.91
N LEU A 280 -8.50 -11.06 9.91
CA LEU A 280 -7.19 -11.32 9.29
C LEU A 280 -6.46 -12.47 10.01
N PRO A 281 -5.71 -13.32 9.29
CA PRO A 281 -4.91 -14.35 9.94
C PRO A 281 -3.87 -13.75 10.89
N LYS A 282 -3.70 -14.35 12.07
CA LYS A 282 -2.67 -13.95 13.04
C LYS A 282 -1.35 -14.64 12.75
N TYR A 283 -0.24 -13.91 12.87
CA TYR A 283 1.10 -14.44 12.70
C TYR A 283 1.93 -14.23 13.96
N LYS A 284 2.79 -15.21 14.27
CA LYS A 284 3.53 -15.30 15.55
C LYS A 284 4.18 -13.98 15.96
N ASP A 285 4.81 -13.29 15.01
CA ASP A 285 5.52 -12.02 15.19
C ASP A 285 4.93 -10.90 14.29
N LEU A 286 3.62 -10.96 14.02
CA LEU A 286 2.74 -9.81 13.71
C LEU A 286 1.43 -9.99 14.49
N GLN A 287 1.52 -10.03 15.82
CA GLN A 287 0.32 -10.03 16.66
C GLN A 287 -0.47 -8.72 16.47
N PRO A 288 -1.80 -8.72 16.65
CA PRO A 288 -2.59 -7.49 16.71
C PRO A 288 -2.00 -6.48 17.69
N PHE A 289 -2.18 -5.18 17.42
CA PHE A 289 -1.69 -4.15 18.33
C PHE A 289 -2.71 -3.92 19.44
N GLU A 290 -2.32 -4.21 20.67
CA GLU A 290 -3.08 -3.88 21.87
C GLU A 290 -2.76 -2.44 22.26
N CYS A 291 -3.78 -1.58 22.30
CA CYS A 291 -3.61 -0.23 22.85
C CYS A 291 -3.64 -0.31 24.37
N GLU A 292 -2.58 0.19 25.02
CA GLU A 292 -2.59 0.42 26.47
C GLU A 292 -3.72 1.41 26.82
N LYS A 293 -4.79 0.90 27.44
CA LYS A 293 -5.83 1.74 28.02
C LYS A 293 -5.20 2.52 29.17
N GLN A 294 -4.99 3.81 29.00
CA GLN A 294 -4.55 4.69 30.09
C GLN A 294 -5.54 4.58 31.25
N GLN A 295 -5.11 3.91 32.33
CA GLN A 295 -5.86 3.93 33.58
C GLN A 295 -5.80 5.35 34.12
N THR A 296 -6.97 6.01 34.17
CA THR A 296 -7.13 7.32 34.80
C THR A 296 -7.07 7.16 36.32
N ASN A 297 -5.86 7.02 36.84
CA ASN A 297 -5.57 7.26 38.24
C ASN A 297 -4.91 8.63 38.36
N ASP A 298 -5.68 9.61 38.84
CA ASP A 298 -5.17 10.90 39.28
C ASP A 298 -4.25 10.71 40.51
N SER A 299 -2.98 10.39 40.28
CA SER A 299 -1.85 10.62 41.18
C SER A 299 -0.53 10.17 40.53
N ALA A 300 0.54 10.95 40.74
CA ALA A 300 1.91 10.72 40.25
C ALA A 300 2.11 10.84 38.72
N VAL A 301 2.23 12.10 38.26
CA VAL A 301 2.95 12.42 37.02
C VAL A 301 4.41 11.99 37.17
N THR A 302 4.72 10.77 36.74
CA THR A 302 6.12 10.33 36.58
C THR A 302 6.55 10.69 35.16
N THR A 303 7.36 11.73 35.04
CA THR A 303 7.80 12.25 33.73
C THR A 303 8.76 11.26 33.07
N ILE A 304 8.27 10.36 32.21
CA ILE A 304 9.12 9.64 31.27
C ILE A 304 9.52 10.63 30.18
N GLY A 305 10.63 11.32 30.42
CA GLY A 305 11.19 12.31 29.50
C GLY A 305 11.71 11.65 28.23
N TYR A 306 10.90 11.63 27.18
CA TYR A 306 11.41 11.47 25.83
C TYR A 306 12.08 12.77 25.38
N ASN A 307 13.39 12.69 25.13
CA ASN A 307 14.20 13.85 24.74
C ASN A 307 13.64 14.50 23.47
N SER A 308 13.15 15.73 23.60
CA SER A 308 12.52 16.48 22.52
C SER A 308 13.56 17.12 21.60
N ALA A 309 14.12 16.31 20.70
CA ALA A 309 15.08 16.78 19.68
C ALA A 309 14.92 16.04 18.34
N ASN A 310 13.75 16.17 17.70
CA ASN A 310 13.65 16.27 16.24
C ASN A 310 12.26 16.78 15.81
N GLN A 311 12.22 17.67 14.81
CA GLN A 311 10.99 18.32 14.34
C GLN A 311 10.18 17.40 13.42
N TYR A 312 9.18 16.70 13.96
CA TYR A 312 8.23 15.89 13.18
C TYR A 312 7.31 16.78 12.31
N LYS A 313 7.77 17.12 11.10
CA LYS A 313 7.00 17.88 10.10
C LYS A 313 6.20 16.93 9.20
N ARG A 314 4.87 17.12 9.19
CA ARG A 314 3.88 16.74 8.16
C ARG A 314 4.14 15.42 7.42
N PHE A 315 3.49 14.36 7.88
CA PHE A 315 3.45 13.09 7.16
C PHE A 315 2.19 12.93 6.30
N VAL A 316 2.45 12.40 5.11
CA VAL A 316 1.64 11.49 4.29
C VAL A 316 2.46 10.20 4.27
N LEU A 317 1.86 9.02 4.28
CA LEU A 317 2.55 7.75 4.11
C LEU A 317 2.39 7.29 2.65
N LEU A 318 3.50 7.18 1.94
CA LEU A 318 3.59 6.65 0.57
C LEU A 318 4.81 5.73 0.51
N ALA A 319 4.69 4.52 1.07
CA ALA A 319 5.78 3.54 1.05
C ALA A 319 6.00 2.97 -0.36
N PHE A 320 6.64 3.75 -1.23
CA PHE A 320 7.28 3.19 -2.41
C PHE A 320 8.61 2.59 -1.99
N VAL A 321 8.75 1.31 -2.30
CA VAL A 321 9.99 0.55 -2.19
C VAL A 321 10.00 -0.43 -3.36
N PRO A 322 10.37 0.02 -4.57
CA PRO A 322 10.70 -0.91 -5.62
C PRO A 322 11.80 -1.87 -5.14
N PHE A 323 11.70 -3.10 -5.64
CA PHE A 323 12.51 -4.26 -5.29
C PHE A 323 12.71 -5.06 -6.57
N ILE A 324 13.83 -5.76 -6.74
CA ILE A 324 14.17 -6.51 -7.97
C ILE A 324 14.18 -8.01 -7.71
N VAL A 325 13.40 -8.80 -8.48
CA VAL A 325 13.14 -10.21 -8.14
C VAL A 325 13.35 -11.19 -9.29
N ARG A 326 14.29 -12.11 -9.08
CA ARG A 326 14.63 -13.25 -9.94
C ARG A 326 13.81 -14.49 -9.64
N THR A 327 12.94 -14.84 -10.56
CA THR A 327 12.79 -16.24 -10.91
C THR A 327 13.83 -16.72 -11.92
N SER A 328 13.96 -18.05 -11.94
CA SER A 328 14.79 -18.77 -12.89
C SER A 328 13.98 -19.95 -13.41
N PHE A 329 13.79 -20.03 -14.73
CA PHE A 329 13.28 -21.23 -15.37
C PHE A 329 14.38 -22.31 -15.44
N LYS A 330 13.94 -23.57 -15.35
CA LYS A 330 14.64 -24.76 -15.86
C LYS A 330 13.62 -25.66 -16.53
#